data_AF-A0A7W7AMD8-F1
#
_entry.id   AF-A0A7W7AMD8-F1
#
_cell.length_a   1.000
_cell.length_b   1.000
_cell.length_c   1.000
_cell.angle_alpha   90.00
_cell.angle_beta   90.00
_cell.angle_gamma   90.00
#
_symmetry.space_group_name_H-M   'P 1'
#
loop_
_entity.id
_entity.type
_entity.pdbx_description
1 polymer ?
#
loop_
_entity_poly.entity_id
_entity_poly.type
_entity_poly.pdbx_seq_one_letter_code
_entity_poly.pdbx_strand_id
1 'polypeptide(L)'
;MATEIIQHDAAATGCSMPSLTSNVQTVLARAFEADAVFTAREIALIEPVAKAVAVPQPADEKFLRQSLGGLSAALPSQSTDVVSGNLKLRAYMSMLEGCDERALAYACRRCLDELDWMPTVHQIKERMAKWVSPEEAAIRRARAIIRAGRRAPEQNDVAAIPPEEVDRVNAFLRTRGIATQFAPDGTTFQAQAA
;
A
#
# COMPACT_ATOMS: atom_id res chain seq x y z
N MET A 1 1.02 -31.39 34.88
CA MET A 1 1.43 -30.08 34.33
C MET A 1 1.00 -30.06 32.88
N ALA A 2 -0.15 -29.44 32.59
CA ALA A 2 -0.69 -29.32 31.24
C ALA A 2 -0.52 -27.86 30.83
N THR A 3 0.22 -27.64 29.75
CA THR A 3 0.54 -26.31 29.21
C THR A 3 -0.58 -25.91 28.26
N GLU A 4 -1.37 -24.90 28.65
CA GLU A 4 -2.33 -24.21 27.78
C GLU A 4 -1.60 -23.53 26.61
N ILE A 5 -1.93 -23.93 25.39
CA ILE A 5 -1.54 -23.21 24.18
C ILE A 5 -2.66 -22.21 23.88
N ILE A 6 -2.37 -20.94 24.12
CA ILE A 6 -3.23 -19.80 23.79
C ILE A 6 -3.34 -19.72 22.27
N GLN A 7 -4.51 -20.09 21.74
CA GLN A 7 -4.91 -19.81 20.37
C GLN A 7 -5.20 -18.31 20.23
N HIS A 8 -4.26 -17.57 19.64
CA HIS A 8 -4.55 -16.24 19.09
C HIS A 8 -5.24 -16.43 17.73
N ASP A 9 -6.57 -16.53 17.77
CA ASP A 9 -7.43 -16.47 16.60
C ASP A 9 -7.58 -15.00 16.17
N ALA A 10 -6.55 -14.47 15.53
CA ALA A 10 -6.65 -13.20 14.81
C ALA A 10 -7.33 -13.52 13.47
N ALA A 11 -8.65 -13.33 13.44
CA ALA A 11 -9.45 -13.37 12.23
C ALA A 11 -8.85 -12.43 11.18
N ALA A 12 -8.00 -12.99 10.31
CA ALA A 12 -7.59 -12.37 9.07
C ALA A 12 -8.85 -12.29 8.22
N THR A 13 -9.57 -11.18 8.36
CA THR A 13 -10.60 -10.80 7.40
C THR A 13 -9.91 -10.76 6.06
N GLY A 14 -10.15 -11.79 5.24
CA GLY A 14 -9.76 -11.83 3.85
C GLY A 14 -10.50 -10.71 3.13
N CYS A 15 -10.00 -9.49 3.26
CA CYS A 15 -10.43 -8.36 2.48
C CYS A 15 -9.93 -8.59 1.06
N SER A 16 -10.74 -9.28 0.26
CA SER A 16 -10.86 -8.92 -1.15
C SER A 16 -11.12 -7.41 -1.15
N MET A 17 -10.09 -6.62 -1.49
CA MET A 17 -10.19 -5.17 -1.40
C MET A 17 -11.39 -4.72 -2.23
N PRO A 18 -12.39 -4.04 -1.65
CA PRO A 18 -13.35 -3.32 -2.47
C PRO A 18 -12.53 -2.40 -3.36
N SER A 19 -12.81 -2.42 -4.67
CA SER A 19 -12.13 -1.60 -5.68
C SER A 19 -11.82 -0.23 -5.07
N LEU A 20 -10.52 0.09 -4.93
CA LEU A 20 -10.08 1.34 -4.32
C LEU A 20 -10.91 2.48 -4.90
N THR A 21 -11.57 3.26 -4.04
CA THR A 21 -12.39 4.37 -4.51
C THR A 21 -11.54 5.29 -5.38
N SER A 22 -12.13 5.84 -6.45
CA SER A 22 -11.43 6.70 -7.41
C SER A 22 -10.59 7.80 -6.72
N ASN A 23 -11.09 8.32 -5.61
CA ASN A 23 -10.42 9.33 -4.79
C ASN A 23 -9.09 8.80 -4.20
N VAL A 24 -9.06 7.58 -3.67
CA VAL A 24 -7.83 6.98 -3.10
C VAL A 24 -6.80 6.72 -4.20
N GLN A 25 -7.23 6.24 -5.37
CA GLN A 25 -6.31 6.02 -6.50
C GLN A 25 -5.66 7.33 -6.96
N THR A 26 -6.43 8.42 -7.01
CA THR A 26 -5.94 9.74 -7.41
C THR A 26 -4.87 10.25 -6.43
N VAL A 27 -5.11 10.10 -5.11
CA VAL A 27 -4.12 10.48 -4.08
C VAL A 27 -2.86 9.60 -4.17
N LEU A 28 -3.00 8.29 -4.39
CA LEU A 28 -1.86 7.38 -4.53
C LEU A 28 -1.05 7.61 -5.82
N ALA A 29 -1.66 8.12 -6.88
CA ALA A 29 -0.96 8.46 -8.13
C ALA A 29 -0.02 9.66 -7.94
N ARG A 30 -0.46 10.65 -7.15
CA ARG A 30 0.32 11.86 -6.83
C ARG A 30 1.52 11.61 -5.91
N ALA A 31 1.65 10.41 -5.35
CA ALA A 31 2.72 10.04 -4.41
C ALA A 31 4.15 10.29 -4.92
N PHE A 32 4.35 10.31 -6.24
CA PHE A 32 5.66 10.49 -6.87
C PHE A 32 5.86 11.87 -7.51
N GLU A 33 4.90 12.79 -7.37
CA GLU A 33 5.08 14.16 -7.83
C GLU A 33 6.03 14.89 -6.87
N ALA A 34 7.01 15.62 -7.42
CA ALA A 34 8.08 16.25 -6.62
C ALA A 34 7.55 17.26 -5.59
N ASP A 35 6.44 17.92 -5.91
CA ASP A 35 5.79 18.95 -5.09
C ASP A 35 4.46 18.46 -4.47
N ALA A 36 4.27 17.13 -4.35
CA ALA A 36 3.08 16.58 -3.74
C ALA A 36 2.98 16.97 -2.26
N VAL A 37 2.00 17.82 -1.96
CA VAL A 37 1.60 18.15 -0.60
C VAL A 37 0.25 17.51 -0.33
N PHE A 38 0.14 16.84 0.82
CA PHE A 38 -1.06 16.10 1.21
C PHE A 38 -1.73 16.76 2.40
N THR A 39 -3.04 16.97 2.27
CA THR A 39 -3.91 17.48 3.34
C THR A 39 -4.17 16.41 4.40
N ALA A 40 -4.55 16.83 5.62
CA ALA A 40 -4.91 15.91 6.70
C ALA A 40 -6.05 14.95 6.30
N ARG A 41 -7.00 15.42 5.47
CA ARG A 41 -8.10 14.61 4.94
C ARG A 41 -7.62 13.53 3.99
N GLU A 42 -6.69 13.85 3.08
CA GLU A 42 -6.10 12.86 2.17
C GLU A 42 -5.29 11.81 2.94
N ILE A 43 -4.56 12.23 3.98
CA ILE A 43 -3.81 11.33 4.87
C ILE A 43 -4.76 10.36 5.59
N ALA A 44 -5.88 10.86 6.13
CA ALA A 44 -6.88 10.02 6.79
C ALA A 44 -7.50 8.97 5.84
N LEU A 45 -7.62 9.28 4.54
CA LEU A 45 -8.13 8.34 3.54
C LEU A 45 -7.13 7.22 3.21
N ILE A 46 -5.82 7.51 3.20
CA ILE A 46 -4.77 6.53 2.85
C ILE A 46 -4.28 5.71 4.05
N GLU A 47 -4.50 6.20 5.28
CA GLU A 47 -4.10 5.52 6.51
C GLU A 47 -4.58 4.07 6.62
N PRO A 48 -5.87 3.73 6.35
CA PRO A 48 -6.31 2.33 6.37
C PRO A 48 -5.60 1.48 5.31
N VAL A 49 -5.31 2.05 4.13
CA VAL A 49 -4.59 1.35 3.06
C VAL A 49 -3.14 1.10 3.45
N ALA A 50 -2.48 2.03 4.13
CA ALA A 50 -1.10 1.85 4.59
C ALA A 50 -0.97 0.75 5.66
N LYS A 51 -2.01 0.57 6.49
CA LYS A 51 -2.09 -0.46 7.52
C LYS A 51 -2.51 -1.83 6.99
N ALA A 52 -3.09 -1.90 5.79
CA ALA A 52 -3.50 -3.15 5.18
C ALA A 52 -2.31 -4.09 4.89
N VAL A 53 -2.62 -5.38 4.81
CA VAL A 53 -1.70 -6.46 4.43
C VAL A 53 -2.25 -7.12 3.17
N ALA A 54 -1.42 -7.23 2.13
CA ALA A 54 -1.80 -7.96 0.93
C ALA A 54 -1.85 -9.46 1.26
N VAL A 55 -3.03 -10.07 1.09
CA VAL A 55 -3.21 -11.51 1.30
C VAL A 55 -2.96 -12.22 -0.04
N PRO A 56 -1.99 -13.14 -0.12
CA PRO A 56 -1.76 -13.91 -1.34
C PRO A 56 -2.95 -14.84 -1.62
N GLN A 57 -3.31 -14.99 -2.89
CA GLN A 57 -4.36 -15.91 -3.35
C GLN A 57 -3.70 -17.18 -3.90
N PRO A 58 -3.71 -18.29 -3.14
CA PRO A 58 -3.06 -19.51 -3.59
C PRO A 58 -3.71 -20.03 -4.86
N ALA A 59 -2.89 -20.42 -5.83
CA ALA A 59 -3.33 -20.95 -7.11
C ALA A 59 -3.97 -22.33 -6.92
N ASP A 60 -5.13 -22.53 -7.58
CA ASP A 60 -5.75 -23.84 -7.68
C ASP A 60 -4.91 -24.79 -8.55
N GLU A 61 -5.01 -26.09 -8.29
CA GLU A 61 -4.32 -27.14 -9.04
C GLU A 61 -4.68 -27.09 -10.53
N LYS A 62 -5.96 -26.83 -10.83
CA LYS A 62 -6.44 -26.69 -12.20
C LYS A 62 -5.77 -25.51 -12.91
N PHE A 63 -5.61 -24.39 -12.22
CA PHE A 63 -4.96 -23.20 -12.76
C PHE A 63 -3.46 -23.44 -13.02
N LEU A 64 -2.77 -24.10 -12.08
CA LEU A 64 -1.38 -24.51 -12.24
C LEU A 64 -1.20 -25.39 -13.50
N ARG A 65 -2.04 -26.42 -13.64
CA ARG A 65 -2.00 -27.32 -14.80
C ARG A 65 -2.25 -26.57 -16.11
N GLN A 66 -3.24 -25.66 -16.13
CA GLN A 66 -3.56 -24.87 -17.31
C GLN A 66 -2.41 -23.93 -17.70
N SER A 67 -1.80 -23.26 -16.73
CA SER A 67 -0.69 -22.32 -16.95
C SER A 67 0.56 -23.02 -17.48
N LEU A 68 0.91 -24.17 -16.89
CA LEU A 68 2.03 -24.99 -17.35
C LEU A 68 1.77 -25.64 -18.70
N GLY A 69 0.54 -26.10 -18.94
CA GLY A 69 0.11 -26.62 -20.24
C GLY A 69 0.21 -25.56 -21.34
N GLY A 70 -0.20 -24.32 -21.05
CA GLY A 70 -0.06 -23.18 -21.96
C GLY A 70 1.40 -22.88 -22.30
N LEU A 71 2.30 -22.86 -21.31
CA LEU A 71 3.74 -22.70 -21.54
C LEU A 71 4.31 -23.82 -22.41
N SER A 72 3.95 -25.07 -22.12
CA SER A 72 4.45 -26.22 -22.87
C SER A 72 3.90 -26.31 -24.30
N ALA A 73 2.74 -25.70 -24.57
CA ALA A 73 2.15 -25.66 -25.89
C ALA A 73 2.73 -24.52 -26.75
N ALA A 74 3.09 -23.39 -26.12
CA ALA A 74 3.62 -22.23 -26.81
C ALA A 74 5.13 -22.29 -27.04
N LEU A 75 5.88 -22.90 -26.12
CA LEU A 75 7.34 -22.99 -26.21
C LEU A 75 7.77 -24.38 -26.65
N PRO A 76 8.84 -24.48 -27.47
CA PRO A 76 9.45 -25.77 -27.73
C PRO A 76 9.86 -26.39 -26.39
N SER A 77 9.59 -27.69 -26.26
CA SER A 77 10.00 -28.49 -25.12
C SER A 77 10.80 -29.68 -25.62
N GLN A 78 11.68 -30.20 -24.77
CA GLN A 78 12.41 -31.42 -25.08
C GLN A 78 11.39 -32.53 -25.38
N SER A 79 11.61 -33.28 -26.47
CA SER A 79 10.79 -34.45 -26.81
C SER A 79 10.90 -35.47 -25.68
N THR A 80 9.90 -35.52 -24.82
CA THR A 80 9.78 -36.50 -23.75
C THR A 80 8.68 -37.49 -24.10
N ASP A 81 8.89 -38.76 -23.76
CA ASP A 81 7.82 -39.76 -23.77
C ASP A 81 6.71 -39.37 -22.77
N VAL A 82 5.52 -39.95 -22.94
CA VAL A 82 4.33 -39.60 -22.13
C VAL A 82 4.58 -39.80 -20.63
N VAL A 83 5.36 -40.82 -20.24
CA VAL A 83 5.65 -41.10 -18.83
C VAL A 83 6.56 -40.02 -18.25
N SER A 84 7.67 -39.70 -18.93
CA SER A 84 8.58 -38.64 -18.47
C SER A 84 7.92 -37.25 -18.46
N GLY A 85 7.05 -36.96 -19.44
CA GLY A 85 6.29 -35.72 -19.49
C GLY A 85 5.36 -35.55 -18.29
N ASN A 86 4.63 -36.62 -17.92
CA ASN A 86 3.77 -36.61 -16.74
C ASN A 86 4.56 -36.47 -15.43
N LEU A 87 5.73 -37.11 -15.33
CA LEU A 87 6.60 -36.98 -14.16
C LEU A 87 7.12 -35.55 -14.02
N LYS A 88 7.54 -34.93 -15.13
CA LYS A 88 7.96 -33.53 -15.17
C LYS A 88 6.82 -32.61 -14.73
N LEU A 89 5.62 -32.78 -15.25
CA LEU A 89 4.46 -31.97 -14.86
C LEU A 89 4.17 -32.08 -13.35
N ARG A 90 4.17 -33.30 -12.80
CA ARG A 90 3.97 -33.52 -11.35
C ARG A 90 5.04 -32.84 -10.50
N ALA A 91 6.30 -32.88 -10.93
CA ALA A 91 7.39 -32.19 -10.24
C ALA A 91 7.17 -30.67 -10.23
N TYR A 92 6.73 -30.08 -11.35
CA TYR A 92 6.42 -28.65 -11.40
C TYR A 92 5.25 -28.29 -10.47
N MET A 93 4.17 -29.09 -10.50
CA MET A 93 3.00 -28.85 -9.67
C MET A 93 3.36 -28.90 -8.18
N SER A 94 4.10 -29.92 -7.75
CA SER A 94 4.55 -30.04 -6.35
C SER A 94 5.44 -28.87 -5.92
N MET A 95 6.30 -28.37 -6.81
CA MET A 95 7.21 -27.26 -6.47
C MET A 95 6.55 -25.88 -6.50
N LEU A 96 5.42 -25.74 -7.19
CA LEU A 96 4.66 -24.50 -7.34
C LEU A 96 3.36 -24.51 -6.51
N GLU A 97 3.16 -25.53 -5.68
CA GLU A 97 2.03 -25.62 -4.77
C GLU A 97 2.04 -24.43 -3.78
N GLY A 98 0.86 -23.86 -3.52
CA GLY A 98 0.70 -22.71 -2.62
C GLY A 98 1.22 -21.38 -3.16
N CYS A 99 1.71 -21.33 -4.40
CA CYS A 99 2.10 -20.10 -5.05
C CYS A 99 0.88 -19.21 -5.37
N ASP A 100 1.08 -17.89 -5.44
CA ASP A 100 0.00 -16.96 -5.80
C ASP A 100 -0.39 -17.09 -7.29
N GLU A 101 -1.69 -17.17 -7.56
CA GLU A 101 -2.26 -17.35 -8.89
C GLU A 101 -1.84 -16.23 -9.86
N ARG A 102 -1.91 -14.98 -9.41
CA ARG A 102 -1.63 -13.80 -10.23
C ARG A 102 -0.14 -13.65 -10.45
N ALA A 103 0.68 -13.99 -9.45
CA ALA A 103 2.13 -14.04 -9.58
C ALA A 103 2.56 -15.10 -10.62
N LEU A 104 1.95 -16.28 -10.60
CA LEU A 104 2.22 -17.33 -11.58
C LEU A 104 1.82 -16.89 -12.99
N ALA A 105 0.62 -16.30 -13.15
CA ALA A 105 0.15 -15.80 -14.45
C ALA A 105 1.12 -14.75 -15.03
N TYR A 106 1.62 -13.84 -14.19
CA TYR A 106 2.64 -12.88 -14.58
C TYR A 106 3.93 -13.57 -15.02
N ALA A 107 4.43 -14.52 -14.22
CA ALA A 107 5.66 -15.24 -14.53
C ALA A 107 5.55 -16.02 -15.85
N CYS A 108 4.42 -16.68 -16.10
CA CYS A 108 4.16 -17.39 -17.35
C CYS A 108 4.21 -16.44 -18.56
N ARG A 109 3.55 -15.28 -18.48
CA ARG A 109 3.60 -14.26 -19.57
C ARG A 109 5.03 -13.80 -19.82
N ARG A 110 5.79 -13.49 -18.77
CA ARG A 110 7.19 -13.08 -18.89
C ARG A 110 8.08 -14.18 -19.47
N CYS A 111 7.80 -15.45 -19.17
CA CYS A 111 8.52 -16.55 -19.80
C CYS A 111 8.24 -16.63 -21.31
N LEU A 112 7.00 -16.40 -21.73
CA LEU A 112 6.65 -16.36 -23.15
C LEU A 112 7.29 -15.19 -23.89
N ASP A 113 7.44 -14.05 -23.22
CA ASP A 113 8.05 -12.85 -23.83
C ASP A 113 9.58 -12.93 -23.91
N GLU A 114 10.24 -13.59 -22.95
CA GLU A 114 11.69 -13.52 -22.76
C GLU A 114 12.45 -14.81 -23.09
N LEU A 115 11.78 -15.96 -23.12
CA LEU A 115 12.45 -17.26 -23.26
C LEU A 115 12.03 -17.98 -24.53
N ASP A 116 13.01 -18.45 -25.28
CA ASP A 116 12.79 -19.26 -26.47
C ASP A 116 12.48 -20.73 -26.15
N TRP A 117 12.70 -21.18 -24.90
CA TRP A 117 12.55 -22.56 -24.47
C TRP A 117 11.80 -22.66 -23.14
N MET A 118 11.15 -23.82 -22.92
CA MET A 118 10.43 -24.11 -21.68
C MET A 118 11.26 -23.80 -20.42
N PRO A 119 10.79 -22.89 -19.53
CA PRO A 119 11.53 -22.49 -18.34
C PRO A 119 11.63 -23.60 -17.30
N THR A 120 12.71 -23.56 -16.51
CA THR A 120 12.84 -24.36 -15.28
C THR A 120 11.96 -23.82 -14.15
N VAL A 121 11.64 -24.65 -13.15
CA VAL A 121 10.92 -24.22 -11.93
C VAL A 121 11.62 -23.05 -11.25
N HIS A 122 12.96 -23.06 -11.20
CA HIS A 122 13.75 -21.98 -10.63
C HIS A 122 13.51 -20.65 -11.36
N GLN A 123 13.55 -20.66 -12.70
CA GLN A 123 13.32 -19.47 -13.53
C GLN A 123 11.89 -18.92 -13.41
N ILE A 124 10.90 -19.81 -13.24
CA ILE A 124 9.52 -19.40 -12.97
C ILE A 124 9.47 -18.68 -11.61
N LYS A 125 10.03 -19.29 -10.56
CA LYS A 125 10.06 -18.70 -9.21
C LYS A 125 10.80 -17.36 -9.17
N GLU A 126 11.91 -17.24 -9.89
CA GLU A 126 12.67 -15.99 -9.99
C GLU A 126 11.81 -14.86 -10.59
N ARG A 127 11.01 -15.16 -11.62
CA ARG A 127 10.08 -14.18 -12.21
C ARG A 127 8.89 -13.88 -11.31
N MET A 128 8.38 -14.88 -10.60
CA MET A 128 7.34 -14.68 -9.59
C MET A 128 7.81 -13.76 -8.47
N ALA A 129 9.06 -13.88 -8.01
CA ALA A 129 9.62 -13.02 -6.96
C ALA A 129 9.73 -11.54 -7.37
N LYS A 130 9.77 -11.25 -8.68
CA LYS A 130 9.78 -9.89 -9.23
C LYS A 130 8.37 -9.29 -9.32
N TRP A 131 7.33 -10.11 -9.22
CA TRP A 131 5.96 -9.64 -9.25
C TRP A 131 5.60 -8.94 -7.94
N VAL A 132 4.93 -7.80 -8.06
CA VAL A 132 4.36 -7.08 -6.93
C VAL A 132 2.87 -6.98 -7.18
N SER A 133 2.06 -7.42 -6.21
CA SER A 133 0.61 -7.34 -6.36
C SER A 133 0.17 -5.87 -6.43
N PRO A 134 -0.90 -5.54 -7.18
CA PRO A 134 -1.42 -4.18 -7.22
C PRO A 134 -1.78 -3.65 -5.83
N GLU A 135 -2.25 -4.52 -4.96
CA GLU A 135 -2.58 -4.24 -3.56
C GLU A 135 -1.31 -3.89 -2.78
N GLU A 136 -0.26 -4.70 -2.91
CA GLU A 136 1.02 -4.43 -2.24
C GLU A 136 1.68 -3.14 -2.77
N ALA A 137 1.59 -2.89 -4.08
CA ALA A 137 2.05 -1.64 -4.68
C ALA A 137 1.27 -0.42 -4.15
N ALA A 138 -0.04 -0.54 -3.92
CA ALA A 138 -0.85 0.50 -3.30
C ALA A 138 -0.47 0.71 -1.83
N ILE A 139 -0.28 -0.36 -1.06
CA ILE A 139 0.16 -0.31 0.34
C ILE A 139 1.54 0.35 0.47
N ARG A 140 2.50 -0.02 -0.39
CA ARG A 140 3.85 0.57 -0.42
C ARG A 140 3.80 2.07 -0.70
N ARG A 141 2.96 2.49 -1.66
CA ARG A 141 2.72 3.92 -1.97
C ARG A 141 2.10 4.66 -0.79
N ALA A 142 1.06 4.12 -0.18
CA ALA A 142 0.41 4.73 0.98
C ALA A 142 1.41 4.91 2.15
N ARG A 143 2.25 3.91 2.42
CA ARG A 143 3.31 3.99 3.44
C ARG A 143 4.36 5.04 3.10
N ALA A 144 4.73 5.19 1.83
CA ALA A 144 5.65 6.22 1.38
C ALA A 144 5.08 7.63 1.63
N ILE A 145 3.81 7.85 1.30
CA ILE A 145 3.13 9.13 1.57
C ILE A 145 3.09 9.43 3.07
N ILE A 146 2.77 8.46 3.93
CA ILE A 146 2.71 8.70 5.37
C ILE A 146 4.10 9.01 5.97
N ARG A 147 5.15 8.35 5.45
CA ARG A 147 6.52 8.51 5.97
C ARG A 147 7.20 9.78 5.47
N ALA A 148 7.06 10.09 4.18
CA ALA A 148 7.84 11.11 3.48
C ALA A 148 6.99 12.27 2.95
N GLY A 149 5.66 12.12 2.92
CA GLY A 149 4.75 13.13 2.38
C GLY A 149 4.87 14.43 3.15
N ARG A 150 5.18 15.51 2.44
CA ARG A 150 5.11 16.86 2.98
C ARG A 150 3.64 17.12 3.31
N ARG A 151 3.35 17.30 4.61
CA ARG A 151 2.00 17.65 5.05
C ARG A 151 1.76 19.10 4.67
N ALA A 152 0.60 19.38 4.09
CA ALA A 152 0.16 20.77 3.99
C ALA A 152 0.18 21.33 5.41
N PRO A 153 0.70 22.55 5.64
CA PRO A 153 0.36 23.24 6.88
C PRO A 153 -1.16 23.18 6.96
N GLU A 154 -1.68 22.65 8.07
CA GLU A 154 -3.11 22.73 8.32
C GLU A 154 -3.46 24.20 8.10
N GLN A 155 -4.35 24.44 7.14
CA GLN A 155 -4.96 25.74 7.01
C GLN A 155 -5.80 25.85 8.27
N ASN A 156 -5.13 26.30 9.33
CA ASN A 156 -5.76 26.76 10.52
C ASN A 156 -6.58 27.95 10.02
N ASP A 157 -7.83 27.68 9.65
CA ASP A 157 -8.91 28.65 9.72
C ASP A 157 -9.09 28.99 11.21
N VAL A 158 -8.03 29.48 11.87
CA VAL A 158 -8.21 30.46 12.92
C VAL A 158 -8.75 31.64 12.13
N ALA A 159 -10.07 31.75 12.05
CA ALA A 159 -10.70 32.96 11.56
C ALA A 159 -9.97 34.11 12.23
N ALA A 160 -9.32 34.97 11.43
CA ALA A 160 -8.57 36.09 11.95
C ALA A 160 -9.50 36.80 12.93
N ILE A 161 -9.09 36.88 14.20
CA ILE A 161 -9.94 37.46 15.24
C ILE A 161 -10.26 38.87 14.75
N PRO A 162 -11.55 39.22 14.58
CA PRO A 162 -11.90 40.54 14.07
C PRO A 162 -11.24 41.59 14.97
N PRO A 163 -10.66 42.66 14.39
CA PRO A 163 -9.86 43.62 15.16
C PRO A 163 -10.63 44.21 16.35
N GLU A 164 -11.95 44.34 16.23
CA GLU A 164 -12.84 44.80 17.31
C GLU A 164 -12.90 43.85 18.53
N GLU A 165 -12.65 42.57 18.33
CA GLU A 165 -12.62 41.58 19.40
C GLU A 165 -11.23 41.54 20.06
N VAL A 166 -10.17 41.71 19.27
CA VAL A 166 -8.79 41.91 19.78
C VAL A 166 -8.71 43.15 20.66
N ASP A 167 -9.32 44.25 20.24
CA ASP A 167 -9.35 45.51 21.01
C ASP A 167 -10.15 45.36 22.32
N ARG A 168 -11.27 44.63 22.30
CA ARG A 168 -12.06 44.33 23.50
C ARG A 168 -11.27 43.48 24.50
N VAL A 169 -10.57 42.46 24.03
CA VAL A 169 -9.72 41.61 24.88
C VAL A 169 -8.55 42.41 25.46
N ASN A 170 -7.88 43.24 24.65
CA ASN A 170 -6.77 44.09 25.11
C ASN A 170 -7.24 45.14 26.14
N ALA A 171 -8.42 45.74 25.95
CA ALA A 171 -9.00 46.65 26.94
C ALA A 171 -9.33 45.93 28.26
N PHE A 172 -9.90 44.73 28.19
CA PHE A 172 -10.16 43.89 29.37
C PHE A 172 -8.88 43.56 30.13
N LEU A 173 -7.81 43.18 29.44
CA LEU A 173 -6.52 42.85 30.07
C LEU A 173 -5.88 44.07 30.76
N ARG A 174 -5.94 45.26 30.13
CA ARG A 174 -5.45 46.51 30.74
C ARG A 174 -6.19 46.85 32.03
N THR A 175 -7.52 46.71 32.06
CA THR A 175 -8.31 46.96 33.30
C THR A 175 -7.99 46.00 34.44
N ARG A 176 -7.44 44.82 34.13
CA ARG A 176 -6.99 43.81 35.11
C ARG A 176 -5.51 43.95 35.49
N GLY A 177 -4.79 44.94 34.96
CA GLY A 177 -3.37 45.15 35.22
C GLY A 177 -2.45 44.12 34.55
N ILE A 178 -2.94 43.41 33.53
CA ILE A 178 -2.17 42.40 32.81
C ILE A 178 -1.44 43.09 31.65
N ALA A 179 -0.12 43.05 31.66
CA ALA A 179 0.74 43.74 30.69
C ALA A 179 0.88 43.02 29.33
N THR A 180 0.03 42.04 29.02
CA THR A 180 0.07 41.30 27.74
C THR A 180 -0.92 41.89 26.74
N GLN A 181 -0.49 42.01 25.49
CA GLN A 181 -1.34 42.39 24.36
C GLN A 181 -1.45 41.24 23.37
N PHE A 182 -2.64 41.04 22.83
CA PHE A 182 -2.92 40.12 21.73
C PHE A 182 -2.84 40.86 20.40
N ALA A 183 -2.13 40.25 19.45
CA ALA A 183 -2.12 40.65 18.04
C ALA A 183 -3.18 39.88 17.24
N PRO A 184 -3.63 40.41 16.09
CA PRO A 184 -4.67 39.78 15.27
C PRO A 184 -4.26 38.44 14.64
N ASP A 185 -2.97 38.11 14.67
CA ASP A 185 -2.40 36.81 14.28
C ASP A 185 -2.43 35.77 15.42
N GLY A 186 -3.00 36.11 16.58
CA GLY A 186 -3.09 35.24 17.76
C GLY A 186 -1.83 35.19 18.62
N THR A 187 -0.80 35.97 18.29
CA THR A 187 0.43 36.05 19.09
C THR A 187 0.27 37.01 20.27
N THR A 188 1.00 36.77 21.37
CA THR A 188 0.99 37.64 22.55
C THR A 188 2.36 38.28 22.77
N PHE A 189 2.37 39.56 23.12
CA PHE A 189 3.59 40.31 23.44
C PHE A 189 3.45 41.05 24.76
N GLN A 190 4.56 41.21 25.49
CA GLN A 190 4.59 42.07 26.67
C GLN A 190 4.63 43.53 26.23
N ALA A 191 3.65 44.32 26.68
CA ALA A 191 3.68 45.76 26.54
C ALA A 191 4.84 46.30 27.40
N GLN A 192 5.85 46.89 26.75
CA GLN A 192 6.89 47.63 27.45
C GLN A 192 6.23 48.79 28.20
N ALA A 193 6.39 48.81 29.53
CA ALA A 193 5.94 49.91 30.36
C ALA A 193 6.75 51.16 29.99
N ALA A 194 6.07 52.16 29.45
CA ALA A 194 6.60 53.51 29.21
C ALA A 194 6.55 54.34 30.50
#